data_AF-A0A7S0LH11-F1
#
_entry.id   AF-A0A7S0LH11-F1
#
_cell.length_a   1.000
_cell.length_b   1.000
_cell.length_c   1.000
_cell.angle_alpha   90.00
_cell.angle_beta   90.00
_cell.angle_gamma   90.00
#
_symmetry.space_group_name_H-M   'P 1'
#
loop_
_entity.id
_entity.type
_entity.pdbx_description
1 polymer ?
#
loop_
_entity_poly.entity_id
_entity_poly.type
_entity_poly.pdbx_seq_one_letter_code
_entity_poly.pdbx_strand_id
1 'polypeptide(L)'
;ALGTGIRKSAGGQSTSAAPGPRRWEVRERERHSFKPSNGVEGFVAVDPPLIGRNKMATLLRSPVSADNSCLFTSFAYLCDGINTQIELRGAARRLRRVCADCVLGDPDPEMRAVMLGYDSVSQYSEWIVDETHWGGEPEIVMMAQHFNAEVALVSCETMRVTRYGSTDEKKSLIFLLYTGQHYDPLVLAGEDQVRVLGASARGECEVALCESAVAIARQHVADAAKRASEKRVKRLQCGGGGMIFSPFPA
;
A
#
# COMPACT_ATOMS: atom_id res chain seq x y z
N ALA A 1 -22.79 -22.50 60.14
CA ALA A 1 -22.02 -21.25 60.03
C ALA A 1 -21.37 -21.20 58.66
N LEU A 2 -21.62 -20.10 57.91
CA LEU A 2 -20.87 -19.59 56.74
C LEU A 2 -20.80 -20.55 55.52
N GLY A 3 -21.44 -20.35 54.36
CA GLY A 3 -21.98 -19.13 53.76
C GLY A 3 -20.89 -18.32 53.06
N THR A 4 -20.68 -18.53 51.76
CA THR A 4 -20.43 -17.49 50.72
C THR A 4 -20.23 -18.13 49.35
N GLY A 5 -21.10 -17.79 48.39
CA GLY A 5 -20.86 -18.00 46.97
C GLY A 5 -20.13 -16.81 46.35
N ILE A 6 -19.40 -17.03 45.26
CA ILE A 6 -18.87 -15.98 44.38
C ILE A 6 -18.99 -16.39 42.91
N ARG A 7 -20.00 -15.80 42.27
CA ARG A 7 -20.10 -15.16 40.94
C ARG A 7 -19.29 -15.68 39.74
N LYS A 8 -20.03 -15.95 38.67
CA LYS A 8 -19.63 -15.88 37.25
C LYS A 8 -19.25 -14.43 36.87
N SER A 9 -18.18 -14.26 36.10
CA SER A 9 -17.91 -13.12 35.20
C SER A 9 -17.18 -13.68 33.98
N ALA A 10 -17.81 -13.73 32.79
CA ALA A 10 -17.98 -12.66 31.83
C ALA A 10 -16.67 -12.22 31.15
N GLY A 11 -16.56 -12.58 29.87
CA GLY A 11 -16.04 -11.72 28.81
C GLY A 11 -14.57 -11.29 28.87
N GLY A 12 -13.73 -12.03 28.15
CA GLY A 12 -12.43 -11.56 27.71
C GLY A 12 -12.09 -12.14 26.35
N GLN A 13 -12.64 -11.55 25.28
CA GLN A 13 -12.11 -11.77 23.93
C GLN A 13 -10.70 -11.17 23.91
N SER A 14 -9.67 -12.00 24.04
CA SER A 14 -8.31 -11.56 23.70
C SER A 14 -8.25 -11.46 22.19
N THR A 15 -8.33 -10.24 21.67
CA THR A 15 -7.95 -9.93 20.30
C THR A 15 -6.47 -10.28 20.14
N SER A 16 -6.15 -11.44 19.56
CA SER A 16 -4.79 -11.74 19.14
C SER A 16 -4.47 -10.80 17.98
N ALA A 17 -3.70 -9.76 18.24
CA ALA A 17 -3.11 -8.96 17.19
C ALA A 17 -2.24 -9.90 16.33
N ALA A 18 -2.57 -10.00 15.04
CA ALA A 18 -1.76 -10.73 14.09
C ALA A 18 -0.33 -10.13 14.08
N PRO A 19 0.72 -10.96 14.02
CA PRO A 19 2.08 -10.47 14.00
C PRO A 19 2.31 -9.61 12.74
N GLY A 20 2.91 -8.44 12.93
CA GLY A 20 3.28 -7.55 11.82
C GLY A 20 4.23 -8.23 10.82
N PRO A 21 4.26 -7.77 9.56
CA PRO A 21 5.01 -8.43 8.50
C PRO A 21 6.51 -8.48 8.83
N ARG A 22 7.10 -9.67 8.78
CA ARG A 22 8.56 -9.84 8.86
C ARG A 22 9.17 -9.35 7.55
N ARG A 23 10.23 -8.55 7.65
CA ARG A 23 10.98 -7.99 6.52
C ARG A 23 11.38 -9.09 5.54
N TRP A 24 10.89 -8.99 4.31
CA TRP A 24 11.23 -9.88 3.21
C TRP A 24 12.58 -9.45 2.61
N GLU A 25 13.66 -10.16 2.92
CA GLU A 25 14.91 -10.00 2.17
C GLU A 25 14.79 -10.79 0.86
N VAL A 26 14.63 -10.08 -0.26
CA VAL A 26 14.73 -10.68 -1.60
C VAL A 26 16.16 -11.18 -1.80
N ARG A 27 16.41 -12.47 -1.56
CA ARG A 27 17.63 -13.11 -2.07
C ARG A 27 17.45 -13.36 -3.56
N GLU A 28 18.31 -12.73 -4.34
CA GLU A 28 18.32 -12.63 -5.80
C GLU A 28 18.55 -13.95 -6.57
N ARG A 29 18.32 -15.10 -5.94
CA ARG A 29 18.71 -16.40 -6.48
C ARG A 29 17.54 -17.37 -6.41
N GLU A 30 16.64 -17.25 -7.39
CA GLU A 30 16.06 -18.34 -8.20
C GLU A 30 14.84 -17.82 -8.98
N ARG A 31 15.00 -17.76 -10.31
CA ARG A 31 13.95 -17.37 -11.26
C ARG A 31 12.97 -18.54 -11.42
N HIS A 32 11.91 -18.58 -10.63
CA HIS A 32 10.75 -19.39 -10.95
C HIS A 32 9.82 -18.55 -11.84
N SER A 33 10.02 -18.68 -13.15
CA SER A 33 9.23 -17.99 -14.16
C SER A 33 7.84 -18.63 -14.25
N PHE A 34 6.89 -18.11 -13.49
CA PHE A 34 5.47 -18.37 -13.72
C PHE A 34 5.08 -17.83 -15.10
N LYS A 35 4.37 -18.62 -15.91
CA LYS A 35 3.85 -18.18 -17.21
C LYS A 35 2.44 -17.61 -17.01
N PRO A 36 2.15 -16.38 -17.46
CA PRO A 36 0.82 -15.79 -17.30
C PRO A 36 -0.22 -16.59 -18.08
N SER A 37 -1.35 -16.91 -17.44
CA SER A 37 -2.53 -17.43 -18.11
C SER A 37 -3.31 -16.30 -18.78
N ASN A 38 -3.39 -16.36 -20.11
CA ASN A 38 -4.30 -15.70 -21.05
C ASN A 38 -4.97 -14.36 -20.66
N GLY A 39 -4.59 -13.31 -21.39
CA GLY A 39 -5.53 -12.29 -21.87
C GLY A 39 -5.79 -11.09 -20.96
N VAL A 40 -4.77 -10.29 -20.65
CA VAL A 40 -4.97 -8.88 -20.29
C VAL A 40 -4.96 -8.06 -21.57
N GLU A 41 -6.15 -7.57 -21.98
CA GLU A 41 -6.28 -6.61 -23.07
C GLU A 41 -5.51 -5.33 -22.72
N GLY A 42 -4.48 -5.04 -23.51
CA GLY A 42 -4.02 -3.69 -23.86
C GLY A 42 -3.71 -2.73 -22.72
N PHE A 43 -2.67 -3.02 -21.94
CA PHE A 43 -2.00 -2.01 -21.11
C PHE A 43 -1.40 -0.90 -22.00
N VAL A 44 -1.93 0.33 -21.95
CA VAL A 44 -1.33 1.47 -22.67
C VAL A 44 -0.33 2.15 -21.75
N ALA A 45 0.93 1.73 -21.83
CA ALA A 45 2.04 2.56 -21.39
C ALA A 45 1.98 3.85 -22.22
N VAL A 46 1.66 4.96 -21.59
CA VAL A 46 1.78 6.27 -22.22
C VAL A 46 3.21 6.74 -22.02
N ASP A 47 3.95 6.88 -23.12
CA ASP A 47 5.11 7.76 -23.12
C ASP A 47 4.53 9.17 -22.94
N PRO A 48 4.76 9.85 -21.78
CA PRO A 48 4.31 11.21 -21.62
C PRO A 48 4.85 12.03 -22.80
N PRO A 49 4.10 13.00 -23.36
CA PRO A 49 4.68 13.94 -24.31
C PRO A 49 5.93 14.50 -23.64
N LEU A 50 7.10 14.21 -24.24
CA LEU A 50 8.45 14.45 -23.69
C LEU A 50 8.36 15.65 -22.78
N ILE A 51 8.37 15.40 -21.46
CA ILE A 51 8.24 16.44 -20.44
C ILE A 51 9.16 17.55 -20.92
N GLY A 52 8.57 18.66 -21.40
CA GLY A 52 9.29 19.55 -22.32
C GLY A 52 10.65 19.85 -21.72
N ARG A 53 11.75 19.66 -22.50
CA ARG A 53 13.18 19.48 -22.11
C ARG A 53 13.75 20.31 -20.93
N ASN A 54 12.99 21.25 -20.38
CA ASN A 54 13.29 22.13 -19.24
C ASN A 54 12.33 22.01 -18.03
N LYS A 55 11.38 21.07 -17.97
CA LYS A 55 10.56 20.81 -16.75
C LYS A 55 11.05 19.54 -16.06
N MET A 56 11.47 19.66 -14.80
CA MET A 56 11.84 18.50 -13.98
C MET A 56 10.61 17.61 -13.78
N ALA A 57 10.72 16.32 -14.11
CA ALA A 57 9.67 15.34 -13.89
C ALA A 57 9.33 15.27 -12.39
N THR A 58 8.06 15.52 -12.04
CA THR A 58 7.59 15.60 -10.66
C THR A 58 6.39 14.68 -10.48
N LEU A 59 6.27 14.06 -9.33
CA LEU A 59 5.14 13.22 -8.95
C LEU A 59 4.11 14.01 -8.11
N LEU A 60 2.87 13.55 -8.14
CA LEU A 60 1.78 13.98 -7.27
C LEU A 60 1.21 12.76 -6.56
N ARG A 61 0.89 12.90 -5.27
CA ARG A 61 0.16 11.88 -4.51
C ARG A 61 -1.32 11.97 -4.88
N SER A 62 -1.93 10.84 -5.22
CA SER A 62 -3.37 10.71 -5.47
C SER A 62 -4.00 9.88 -4.34
N PRO A 63 -4.54 10.48 -3.27
CA PRO A 63 -4.97 9.71 -2.11
C PRO A 63 -6.15 8.77 -2.41
N VAL A 64 -6.09 7.54 -1.89
CA VAL A 64 -7.19 6.58 -1.99
C VAL A 64 -7.91 6.41 -0.64
N SER A 65 -9.03 5.69 -0.65
CA SER A 65 -9.81 5.41 0.55
C SER A 65 -8.97 4.66 1.59
N ALA A 66 -8.97 5.13 2.83
CA ALA A 66 -8.24 4.53 3.96
C ALA A 66 -8.96 3.28 4.51
N ASP A 67 -9.15 2.29 3.64
CA ASP A 67 -9.64 0.97 3.97
C ASP A 67 -8.54 -0.09 3.86
N ASN A 68 -8.89 -1.32 4.23
CA ASN A 68 -7.98 -2.46 4.22
C ASN A 68 -7.62 -2.93 2.80
N SER A 69 -8.15 -2.27 1.76
CA SER A 69 -7.91 -2.56 0.34
C SER A 69 -7.10 -1.48 -0.38
N CYS A 70 -6.60 -0.45 0.33
CA CYS A 70 -5.86 0.67 -0.26
C CYS A 70 -4.71 0.25 -1.20
N LEU A 71 -4.00 -0.84 -0.91
CA LEU A 71 -2.98 -1.39 -1.81
C LEU A 71 -3.57 -1.77 -3.17
N PHE A 72 -4.60 -2.63 -3.19
CA PHE A 72 -5.24 -3.11 -4.41
C PHE A 72 -5.94 -1.97 -5.16
N THR A 73 -6.58 -1.05 -4.42
CA THR A 73 -7.15 0.18 -4.99
C THR A 73 -6.08 1.03 -5.68
N SER A 74 -4.88 1.11 -5.10
CA SER A 74 -3.77 1.86 -5.69
C SER A 74 -3.31 1.25 -7.01
N PHE A 75 -3.19 -0.08 -7.06
CA PHE A 75 -2.87 -0.80 -8.31
C PHE A 75 -3.97 -0.66 -9.35
N ALA A 76 -5.24 -0.80 -8.98
CA ALA A 76 -6.35 -0.61 -9.91
C ALA A 76 -6.38 0.82 -10.48
N TYR A 77 -6.12 1.82 -9.63
CA TYR A 77 -6.05 3.21 -10.08
C TYR A 77 -4.90 3.41 -11.09
N LEU A 78 -3.71 2.89 -10.78
CA LEU A 78 -2.51 3.08 -11.59
C LEU A 78 -2.55 2.28 -12.89
N CYS A 79 -2.82 0.98 -12.80
CA CYS A 79 -2.66 0.02 -13.87
C CYS A 79 -3.93 -0.19 -14.70
N ASP A 80 -5.11 -0.19 -14.07
CA ASP A 80 -6.39 -0.34 -14.78
C ASP A 80 -7.00 1.01 -15.22
N GLY A 81 -6.40 2.14 -14.80
CA GLY A 81 -6.89 3.48 -15.16
C GLY A 81 -8.23 3.87 -14.54
N ILE A 82 -8.71 3.09 -13.56
CA ILE A 82 -10.03 3.26 -12.95
C ILE A 82 -10.04 4.48 -12.03
N ASN A 83 -11.12 5.28 -12.08
CA ASN A 83 -11.24 6.55 -11.35
C ASN A 83 -12.48 6.69 -10.48
N THR A 84 -13.45 5.79 -10.62
CA THR A 84 -14.67 5.86 -9.81
C THR A 84 -14.55 4.94 -8.60
N GLN A 85 -15.06 5.38 -7.45
CA GLN A 85 -14.96 4.59 -6.21
C GLN A 85 -15.67 3.22 -6.30
N ILE A 86 -16.76 3.14 -7.05
CA ILE A 86 -17.53 1.91 -7.24
C ILE A 86 -16.69 0.88 -8.03
N GLU A 87 -16.09 1.31 -9.13
CA GLU A 87 -15.24 0.45 -9.97
C GLU A 87 -13.94 0.07 -9.25
N LEU A 88 -13.34 1.00 -8.50
CA LEU A 88 -12.13 0.74 -7.70
C LEU A 88 -12.38 -0.36 -6.67
N ARG A 89 -13.52 -0.36 -5.98
CA ARG A 89 -13.87 -1.43 -5.05
C ARG A 89 -14.03 -2.78 -5.75
N GLY A 90 -14.67 -2.80 -6.92
CA GLY A 90 -14.79 -4.00 -7.74
C GLY A 90 -13.44 -4.53 -8.20
N ALA A 91 -12.55 -3.64 -8.64
CA ALA A 91 -11.21 -3.97 -9.06
C ALA A 91 -10.34 -4.48 -7.91
N ALA A 92 -10.42 -3.87 -6.72
CA ALA A 92 -9.71 -4.34 -5.54
C ALA A 92 -10.04 -5.80 -5.18
N ARG A 93 -11.34 -6.18 -5.25
CA ARG A 93 -11.77 -7.57 -5.05
C ARG A 93 -11.21 -8.52 -6.09
N ARG A 94 -11.17 -8.09 -7.36
CA ARG A 94 -10.58 -8.87 -8.45
C ARG A 94 -9.09 -9.08 -8.22
N LEU A 95 -8.35 -8.03 -7.86
CA LEU A 95 -6.91 -8.10 -7.63
C LEU A 95 -6.53 -8.95 -6.42
N ARG A 96 -7.37 -9.00 -5.38
CA ARG A 96 -7.23 -9.99 -4.30
C ARG A 96 -7.36 -11.43 -4.81
N ARG A 97 -8.33 -11.70 -5.68
CA ARG A 97 -8.48 -13.01 -6.35
C ARG A 97 -7.22 -13.35 -7.16
N VAL A 98 -6.67 -12.40 -7.90
CA VAL A 98 -5.43 -12.59 -8.66
C VAL A 98 -4.28 -13.05 -7.74
N CYS A 99 -4.14 -12.47 -6.54
CA CYS A 99 -3.12 -12.90 -5.57
C CYS A 99 -3.39 -14.33 -5.07
N ALA A 100 -4.64 -14.64 -4.72
CA ALA A 100 -5.04 -15.99 -4.30
C ALA A 100 -4.77 -17.03 -5.40
N ASP A 101 -5.13 -16.73 -6.65
CA ASP A 101 -4.93 -17.61 -7.80
C ASP A 101 -3.43 -17.79 -8.12
N CYS A 102 -2.64 -16.71 -7.97
CA CYS A 102 -1.19 -16.76 -8.14
C CYS A 102 -0.54 -17.74 -7.16
N VAL A 103 -0.98 -17.73 -5.89
CA VAL A 103 -0.44 -18.60 -4.84
C VAL A 103 -0.94 -20.04 -4.98
N LEU A 104 -2.20 -20.24 -5.39
CA LEU A 104 -2.75 -21.58 -5.66
C LEU A 104 -2.11 -22.25 -6.89
N GLY A 105 -1.68 -21.46 -7.87
CA GLY A 105 -1.02 -21.92 -9.07
C GLY A 105 0.50 -22.09 -8.96
N ASP A 106 1.07 -21.95 -7.75
CA ASP A 106 2.51 -22.04 -7.56
C ASP A 106 3.02 -23.48 -7.78
N PRO A 107 4.13 -23.68 -8.52
CA PRO A 107 4.71 -25.02 -8.73
C PRO A 107 5.24 -25.69 -7.45
N ASP A 108 5.56 -24.90 -6.40
CA ASP A 108 5.95 -25.38 -5.08
C ASP A 108 5.05 -24.74 -4.00
N PRO A 109 3.81 -25.24 -3.83
CA PRO A 109 2.84 -24.63 -2.93
C PRO A 109 3.27 -24.75 -1.45
N GLU A 110 4.00 -25.78 -1.06
CA GLU A 110 4.47 -25.94 0.32
C GLU A 110 5.49 -24.87 0.68
N MET A 111 6.51 -24.68 -0.17
CA MET A 111 7.49 -23.60 0.03
C MET A 111 6.83 -22.22 -0.02
N ARG A 112 5.91 -22.01 -0.97
CA ARG A 112 5.15 -20.77 -1.09
C ARG A 112 4.36 -20.44 0.19
N ALA A 113 3.68 -21.44 0.78
CA ALA A 113 2.92 -21.25 2.02
C ALA A 113 3.84 -20.83 3.18
N VAL A 114 4.98 -21.52 3.35
CA VAL A 114 5.97 -21.18 4.38
C VAL A 114 6.52 -19.76 4.21
N MET A 115 6.84 -19.37 2.98
CA MET A 115 7.29 -18.01 2.66
C MET A 115 6.26 -16.93 3.03
N LEU A 116 4.97 -17.24 2.89
CA LEU A 116 3.86 -16.36 3.24
C LEU A 116 3.52 -16.42 4.75
N GLY A 117 4.09 -17.38 5.48
CA GLY A 117 3.83 -17.58 6.91
C GLY A 117 2.52 -18.33 7.21
N TYR A 118 2.08 -19.19 6.29
CA TYR A 118 0.87 -20.00 6.41
C TYR A 118 1.18 -21.50 6.32
N ASP A 119 0.27 -22.32 6.85
CA ASP A 119 0.42 -23.78 6.80
C ASP A 119 0.09 -24.34 5.40
N SER A 120 -0.69 -23.61 4.61
CA SER A 120 -1.02 -23.97 3.22
C SER A 120 -1.34 -22.76 2.36
N VAL A 121 -1.18 -22.92 1.04
CA VAL A 121 -1.60 -21.91 0.05
C VAL A 121 -3.10 -21.65 0.10
N SER A 122 -3.93 -22.67 0.37
CA SER A 122 -5.38 -22.50 0.50
C SER A 122 -5.76 -21.58 1.66
N GLN A 123 -5.09 -21.73 2.81
CA GLN A 123 -5.31 -20.89 3.98
C GLN A 123 -4.98 -19.42 3.69
N TYR A 124 -3.83 -19.16 3.04
CA TYR A 124 -3.47 -17.81 2.61
C TYR A 124 -4.47 -17.26 1.57
N SER A 125 -4.88 -18.10 0.60
CA SER A 125 -5.79 -17.68 -0.47
C SER A 125 -7.18 -17.31 0.06
N GLU A 126 -7.70 -18.03 1.05
CA GLU A 126 -8.92 -17.64 1.77
C GLU A 126 -8.73 -16.34 2.57
N TRP A 127 -7.56 -16.16 3.17
CA TRP A 127 -7.23 -14.96 3.93
C TRP A 127 -7.17 -13.70 3.04
N ILE A 128 -6.47 -13.75 1.91
CA ILE A 128 -6.24 -12.55 1.08
C ILE A 128 -7.48 -12.07 0.33
N VAL A 129 -8.43 -12.96 0.02
CA VAL A 129 -9.70 -12.59 -0.64
C VAL A 129 -10.66 -11.83 0.29
N ASP A 130 -10.47 -11.92 1.61
CA ASP A 130 -11.24 -11.17 2.59
C ASP A 130 -10.80 -9.69 2.59
N GLU A 131 -11.75 -8.79 2.33
CA GLU A 131 -11.53 -7.33 2.29
C GLU A 131 -11.07 -6.75 3.64
N THR A 132 -11.21 -7.48 4.74
CA THR A 132 -10.76 -7.03 6.06
C THR A 132 -9.25 -7.20 6.25
N HIS A 133 -8.57 -8.00 5.42
CA HIS A 133 -7.13 -8.20 5.51
C HIS A 133 -6.35 -7.22 4.63
N TRP A 134 -5.19 -6.80 5.13
CA TRP A 134 -4.31 -5.86 4.44
C TRP A 134 -3.40 -6.63 3.49
N GLY A 135 -3.15 -6.05 2.32
CA GLY A 135 -2.02 -6.49 1.51
C GLY A 135 -0.72 -5.81 1.95
N GLY A 136 0.40 -6.30 1.44
CA GLY A 136 1.75 -5.81 1.70
C GLY A 136 2.74 -6.20 0.60
N GLU A 137 4.01 -6.37 0.98
CA GLU A 137 5.10 -6.67 0.03
C GLU A 137 4.89 -7.95 -0.80
N PRO A 138 4.40 -9.08 -0.24
CA PRO A 138 4.14 -10.27 -1.05
C PRO A 138 3.15 -10.02 -2.18
N GLU A 139 2.07 -9.28 -1.91
CA GLU A 139 1.08 -8.95 -2.93
C GLU A 139 1.63 -7.92 -3.93
N ILE A 140 2.53 -7.01 -3.54
CA ILE A 140 3.26 -6.14 -4.48
C ILE A 140 4.05 -6.97 -5.49
N VAL A 141 4.73 -8.04 -5.05
CA VAL A 141 5.47 -8.93 -5.94
C VAL A 141 4.53 -9.64 -6.93
N MET A 142 3.40 -10.16 -6.44
CA MET A 142 2.40 -10.83 -7.28
C MET A 142 1.78 -9.86 -8.29
N MET A 143 1.46 -8.64 -7.87
CA MET A 143 0.88 -7.62 -8.76
C MET A 143 1.90 -7.11 -9.78
N ALA A 144 3.17 -6.94 -9.41
CA ALA A 144 4.25 -6.59 -10.34
C ALA A 144 4.36 -7.63 -11.47
N GLN A 145 4.19 -8.92 -11.14
CA GLN A 145 4.13 -10.00 -12.13
C GLN A 145 2.85 -9.93 -12.96
N HIS A 146 1.68 -9.78 -12.33
CA HIS A 146 0.38 -9.74 -13.02
C HIS A 146 0.29 -8.62 -14.05
N PHE A 147 0.71 -7.41 -13.68
CA PHE A 147 0.70 -6.25 -14.56
C PHE A 147 1.94 -6.15 -15.46
N ASN A 148 2.88 -7.09 -15.33
CA ASN A 148 4.17 -7.04 -16.01
C ASN A 148 4.87 -5.67 -15.87
N ALA A 149 4.80 -5.08 -14.68
CA ALA A 149 5.28 -3.75 -14.37
C ALA A 149 6.33 -3.82 -13.26
N GLU A 150 7.24 -2.86 -13.26
CA GLU A 150 8.09 -2.58 -12.12
C GLU A 150 7.39 -1.61 -11.17
N VAL A 151 7.54 -1.84 -9.87
CA VAL A 151 6.89 -1.05 -8.81
C VAL A 151 7.97 -0.38 -7.97
N ALA A 152 8.00 0.95 -7.99
CA ALA A 152 8.82 1.77 -7.10
C ALA A 152 8.01 2.17 -5.86
N LEU A 153 8.27 1.51 -4.73
CA LEU A 153 7.62 1.80 -3.45
C LEU A 153 8.49 2.76 -2.63
N VAL A 154 8.01 3.98 -2.40
CA VAL A 154 8.64 4.92 -1.47
C VAL A 154 8.03 4.80 -0.07
N SER A 155 8.87 4.65 0.95
CA SER A 155 8.43 4.53 2.35
C SER A 155 8.63 5.83 3.12
N CYS A 156 7.57 6.31 3.78
CA CYS A 156 7.63 7.44 4.72
C CYS A 156 8.43 7.14 5.98
N GLU A 157 8.64 5.87 6.32
CA GLU A 157 9.42 5.50 7.50
C GLU A 157 10.92 5.56 7.21
N THR A 158 11.33 5.01 6.07
CA THR A 158 12.76 4.85 5.72
C THR A 158 13.29 5.93 4.78
N MET A 159 12.41 6.70 4.14
CA MET A 159 12.75 7.66 3.08
C MET A 159 13.52 7.02 1.91
N ARG A 160 13.26 5.73 1.65
CA ARG A 160 13.89 4.96 0.57
C ARG A 160 12.85 4.47 -0.42
N VAL A 161 13.30 4.35 -1.66
CA VAL A 161 12.57 3.69 -2.74
C VAL A 161 13.03 2.24 -2.82
N THR A 162 12.09 1.30 -2.71
CA THR A 162 12.32 -0.14 -2.91
C THR A 162 11.66 -0.54 -4.23
N ARG A 163 12.35 -1.33 -5.05
CA ARG A 163 11.87 -1.74 -6.37
C ARG A 163 11.45 -3.20 -6.36
N TYR A 164 10.30 -3.48 -6.97
CA TYR A 164 9.74 -4.83 -7.11
C TYR A 164 9.44 -5.13 -8.57
N GLY A 165 9.56 -6.40 -8.95
CA GLY A 165 9.40 -6.85 -10.33
C GLY A 165 10.74 -6.94 -11.07
N SER A 166 10.68 -7.31 -12.35
CA SER A 166 11.89 -7.40 -13.19
C SER A 166 12.36 -5.99 -13.53
N THR A 167 13.61 -5.68 -13.20
CA THR A 167 14.28 -4.41 -13.52
C THR A 167 14.68 -4.30 -14.99
N ASP A 168 13.95 -4.96 -15.89
CA ASP A 168 14.20 -4.81 -17.33
C ASP A 168 13.72 -3.41 -17.73
N GLU A 169 14.62 -2.62 -18.29
CA GLU A 169 14.37 -1.23 -18.71
C GLU A 169 13.19 -1.11 -19.68
N LYS A 170 12.78 -2.23 -20.30
CA LYS A 170 11.62 -2.30 -21.21
C LYS A 170 10.26 -2.37 -20.51
N LYS A 171 10.22 -2.55 -19.19
CA LYS A 171 8.95 -2.64 -18.45
C LYS A 171 8.43 -1.27 -18.04
N SER A 172 7.12 -1.20 -17.95
CA SER A 172 6.43 -0.07 -17.34
C SER A 172 6.84 0.12 -15.88
N LEU A 173 6.85 1.37 -15.42
CA LEU A 173 7.16 1.73 -14.04
C LEU A 173 5.99 2.47 -13.40
N ILE A 174 5.56 2.00 -12.23
CA ILE A 174 4.59 2.68 -11.36
C ILE A 174 5.23 3.09 -10.03
N PHE A 175 4.69 4.13 -9.41
CA PHE A 175 5.15 4.60 -8.10
C PHE A 175 4.04 4.49 -7.04
N LEU A 176 4.40 3.99 -5.87
CA LEU A 176 3.53 3.86 -4.70
C LEU A 176 4.18 4.56 -3.50
N LEU A 177 3.37 5.24 -2.71
CA LEU A 177 3.75 5.78 -1.40
C LEU A 177 3.22 4.86 -0.31
N TYR A 178 4.09 4.39 0.57
CA TYR A 178 3.73 3.70 1.79
C TYR A 178 3.94 4.59 3.01
N THR A 179 2.87 4.84 3.75
CA THR A 179 2.90 5.72 4.94
C THR A 179 3.19 4.97 6.25
N GLY A 180 3.36 3.64 6.21
CA GLY A 180 3.45 2.76 7.39
C GLY A 180 2.15 1.98 7.68
N GLN A 181 1.01 2.45 7.15
CA GLN A 181 -0.29 1.79 7.33
C GLN A 181 -1.26 1.99 6.15
N HIS A 182 -0.79 2.64 5.09
CA HIS A 182 -1.63 3.01 3.96
C HIS A 182 -0.76 3.19 2.72
N TYR A 183 -1.31 2.80 1.57
CA TYR A 183 -0.70 2.92 0.26
C TYR A 183 -1.47 3.94 -0.57
N ASP A 184 -0.73 4.82 -1.24
CA ASP A 184 -1.30 5.75 -2.22
C ASP A 184 -0.54 5.69 -3.55
N PRO A 185 -1.25 5.81 -4.68
CA PRO A 185 -0.65 6.09 -5.99
C PRO A 185 0.16 7.38 -6.01
N LEU A 186 1.30 7.34 -6.71
CA LEU A 186 2.00 8.52 -7.17
C LEU A 186 1.92 8.58 -8.70
N VAL A 187 1.45 9.71 -9.22
CA VAL A 187 1.27 9.94 -10.68
C VAL A 187 2.13 11.09 -11.15
N LEU A 188 2.49 11.13 -12.43
CA LEU A 188 3.24 12.23 -13.01
C LEU A 188 2.40 13.52 -12.97
N ALA A 189 3.02 14.62 -12.54
CA ALA A 189 2.43 15.95 -12.63
C ALA A 189 2.30 16.36 -14.11
N GLY A 190 1.09 16.60 -14.59
CA GLY A 190 0.81 17.00 -15.96
C GLY A 190 -0.69 16.98 -16.25
N GLU A 191 -1.08 17.46 -17.44
CA GLU A 191 -2.49 17.52 -17.86
C GLU A 191 -3.12 16.12 -17.93
N ASP A 192 -2.34 15.11 -18.36
CA ASP A 192 -2.82 13.73 -18.53
C ASP A 192 -2.66 12.83 -17.30
N GLN A 193 -2.13 13.35 -16.17
CA GLN A 193 -1.82 12.59 -14.94
C GLN A 193 -1.30 11.18 -15.23
N VAL A 194 -0.21 11.10 -15.98
CA VAL A 194 0.36 9.82 -16.43
C VAL A 194 0.61 8.92 -15.22
N ARG A 195 -0.04 7.76 -15.22
CA ARG A 195 -0.05 6.83 -14.09
C ARG A 195 1.03 5.78 -14.17
N VAL A 196 1.38 5.42 -15.39
CA VAL A 196 2.38 4.41 -15.65
C VAL A 196 3.33 4.91 -16.72
N LEU A 197 4.61 4.84 -16.39
CA LEU A 197 5.67 5.34 -17.24
C LEU A 197 6.11 4.22 -18.17
N GLY A 198 6.14 4.49 -19.47
CA GLY A 198 6.75 3.62 -20.46
C GLY A 198 8.28 3.55 -20.31
N ALA A 199 8.88 2.55 -20.96
CA ALA A 199 10.32 2.31 -20.96
C ALA A 199 11.15 3.53 -21.39
N SER A 200 10.70 4.25 -22.43
CA SER A 200 11.40 5.41 -23.00
C SER A 200 11.45 6.61 -22.05
N ALA A 201 10.37 6.83 -21.28
CA ALA A 201 10.25 7.96 -20.35
C ALA A 201 11.06 7.78 -19.07
N ARG A 202 11.42 6.53 -18.75
CA ARG A 202 12.13 6.16 -17.53
C ARG A 202 13.57 6.66 -17.53
N GLY A 203 14.34 6.37 -18.57
CA GLY A 203 15.80 6.57 -18.58
C GLY A 203 16.27 8.01 -18.33
N GLU A 204 15.50 9.01 -18.78
CA GLU A 204 15.89 10.42 -18.66
C GLU A 204 15.44 11.07 -17.34
N CYS A 205 14.37 10.56 -16.72
CA CYS A 205 13.68 11.22 -15.61
C CYS A 205 13.60 10.38 -14.32
N GLU A 206 14.03 9.12 -14.33
CA GLU A 206 13.86 8.19 -13.19
C GLU A 206 14.47 8.72 -11.89
N VAL A 207 15.66 9.31 -11.94
CA VAL A 207 16.32 9.89 -10.75
C VAL A 207 15.47 11.04 -10.18
N ALA A 208 15.03 11.97 -11.03
CA ALA A 208 14.18 13.09 -10.62
C ALA A 208 12.83 12.63 -10.05
N LEU A 209 12.26 11.57 -10.61
CA LEU A 209 11.02 10.97 -10.11
C LEU A 209 11.21 10.30 -8.75
N CYS A 210 12.33 9.60 -8.54
CA CYS A 210 12.67 9.02 -7.24
C CYS A 210 12.89 10.10 -6.18
N GLU A 211 13.60 11.19 -6.53
CA GLU A 211 13.77 12.35 -5.66
C GLU A 211 12.43 13.01 -5.32
N SER A 212 11.55 13.16 -6.32
CA SER A 212 10.20 13.67 -6.13
C SER A 212 9.36 12.77 -5.21
N ALA A 213 9.43 11.44 -5.37
CA ALA A 213 8.75 10.49 -4.51
C ALA A 213 9.22 10.61 -3.04
N VAL A 214 10.53 10.72 -2.83
CA VAL A 214 11.12 10.93 -1.49
C VAL A 214 10.72 12.30 -0.91
N ALA A 215 10.64 13.35 -1.72
CA ALA A 215 10.16 14.66 -1.29
C ALA A 215 8.71 14.61 -0.81
N ILE A 216 7.82 13.89 -1.52
CA ILE A 216 6.44 13.65 -1.10
C ILE A 216 6.39 12.92 0.25
N ALA A 217 7.22 11.89 0.42
CA ALA A 217 7.29 11.14 1.68
C ALA A 217 7.73 12.04 2.86
N ARG A 218 8.75 12.89 2.66
CA ARG A 218 9.19 13.87 3.67
C ARG A 218 8.10 14.87 4.01
N GLN A 219 7.41 15.40 3.00
CA GLN A 219 6.31 16.33 3.19
C GLN A 219 5.17 15.69 3.99
N HIS A 220 4.81 14.45 3.67
CA HIS A 220 3.79 13.71 4.43
C HIS A 220 4.12 13.62 5.91
N VAL A 221 5.37 13.27 6.25
CA VAL A 221 5.84 13.17 7.64
C VAL A 221 5.84 14.53 8.33
N ALA A 222 6.31 15.59 7.66
CA ALA A 222 6.28 16.95 8.20
C ALA A 222 4.85 17.43 8.50
N ASP A 223 3.91 17.18 7.57
CA ASP A 223 2.51 17.54 7.74
C ASP A 223 1.85 16.73 8.86
N ALA A 224 2.20 15.45 9.01
CA ALA A 224 1.72 14.62 10.10
C ALA A 224 2.20 15.14 11.47
N ALA A 225 3.47 15.53 11.58
CA ALA A 225 4.03 16.15 12.78
C ALA A 225 3.33 17.47 13.11
N LYS A 226 3.09 18.32 12.10
CA LYS A 226 2.34 19.57 12.26
C LYS A 226 0.93 19.31 12.78
N ARG A 227 0.17 18.41 12.15
CA ARG A 227 -1.18 18.01 12.59
C ARG A 227 -1.18 17.46 14.02
N ALA A 228 -0.17 16.68 14.40
CA ALA A 228 -0.04 16.16 15.75
C ALA A 228 0.20 17.28 16.78
N SER A 229 1.06 18.25 16.44
CA SER A 229 1.33 19.41 17.30
C SER A 229 0.09 20.29 17.51
N GLU A 230 -0.67 20.55 16.45
CA GLU A 230 -1.91 21.33 16.50
C GLU A 230 -2.98 20.64 17.35
N LYS A 231 -3.14 19.32 17.20
CA LYS A 231 -4.05 18.52 18.05
C LYS A 231 -3.65 18.58 19.52
N ARG A 232 -2.34 18.58 19.82
CA ARG A 232 -1.83 18.71 21.19
C ARG A 232 -2.15 20.09 21.78
N VAL A 233 -1.95 21.16 21.01
CA VAL A 233 -2.29 22.54 21.44
C VAL A 233 -3.77 22.67 21.74
N LYS A 234 -4.64 22.21 20.82
CA LYS A 234 -6.11 22.24 21.03
C LYS A 234 -6.54 21.48 22.29
N ARG A 235 -5.91 20.34 22.59
CA ARG A 235 -6.19 19.57 23.81
C ARG A 235 -5.86 20.35 25.09
N LEU A 236 -4.75 21.09 25.10
CA LEU A 236 -4.37 21.91 26.27
C LEU A 236 -5.33 23.09 26.48
N GLN A 237 -5.80 23.72 25.41
CA GLN A 237 -6.75 24.84 25.48
C GLN A 237 -8.13 24.40 26.01
N CYS A 238 -8.62 23.22 25.63
CA CYS A 238 -9.90 22.71 26.13
C CYS A 238 -9.80 22.12 27.56
N GLY A 239 -8.61 21.77 28.05
CA GLY A 239 -8.38 21.22 29.39
C GLY A 239 -8.19 22.26 30.50
N GLY A 240 -8.01 23.54 30.15
CA GLY A 240 -7.78 24.63 31.12
C GLY A 240 -9.04 25.36 31.60
N GLY A 241 -10.22 25.03 31.07
CA GLY A 241 -11.48 25.71 31.39
C GLY A 241 -12.37 24.89 32.33
N GLY A 242 -11.95 24.69 33.58
CA GLY A 242 -12.70 23.84 34.52
C GLY A 242 -12.34 24.00 35.99
N MET A 243 -12.27 25.23 36.50
CA MET A 243 -12.44 25.49 37.94
C MET A 243 -13.34 26.71 38.12
N ILE A 244 -14.64 26.44 38.23
CA ILE A 244 -15.62 27.41 38.72
C ILE A 244 -15.46 27.44 40.23
N PHE A 245 -14.91 28.54 40.76
CA PHE A 245 -14.99 28.88 42.17
C PHE A 245 -16.48 29.01 42.55
N SER A 246 -16.97 28.14 43.43
CA SER A 246 -18.24 28.36 44.13
C SER A 246 -17.98 29.25 45.34
N PRO A 247 -18.65 30.41 45.50
CA PRO A 247 -18.63 31.11 46.78
C PRO A 247 -19.58 30.40 47.75
N PHE A 248 -19.06 30.06 48.93
CA PHE A 248 -19.85 29.61 50.09
C PHE A 248 -20.92 30.65 50.46
N PRO A 249 -22.17 30.26 50.80
CA PRO A 249 -23.03 31.09 51.61
C PRO A 249 -22.85 30.76 53.11
N ALA A 250 -22.93 31.80 53.93
CA ALA A 250 -22.96 31.75 55.39
C ALA A 250 -24.36 31.40 55.91
#